data_AF-A0A959NZ92-F1
#
_entry.id   AF-A0A959NZ92-F1
#
_cell.length_a   1.000
_cell.length_b   1.000
_cell.length_c   1.000
_cell.angle_alpha   90.00
_cell.angle_beta   90.00
_cell.angle_gamma   90.00
#
_symmetry.space_group_name_H-M   'P 1'
#
loop_
_entity.id
_entity.type
_entity.pdbx_description
1 polymer ?
#
loop_
_entity_poly.entity_id
_entity_poly.type
_entity_poly.pdbx_seq_one_letter_code
_entity_poly.pdbx_strand_id
1 'polypeptide(L)'
;EEYHPDTGTLFASWLSDEAREANHVKRETPVMCVIGNPPYAVSSSNKSDWIINLLDDYKKDLNEKSYNSLSDDYVKFIRFGEYYIQKNGEGILAYISNNSFLDGLTHRKMRKQLLETFDDIFIIDLHGNSKKKEKSPDGSIDENVFDIMQGVSINIFIKSRGKNINLAKIHHADIYGKRIEKYKILNNNTIASINWDSLINVDPNYFFVPKDFESEKSYKNGFLITDLMRNFNPGVESGRDSLFIDFEKSDLEKRIKNVFQNKDSTEINQQYKIKDTGSYKLKSNLLSAEFDKNKFVEINYRPFDSRFTYYDCSLQRRASYDTFKHILNGALGLVIKRGFNEVHSAPCYLVDTLSDRRGWTRAGMQGAESIAPLYYYPESSNNDFDIPRIPNLNPEIVKTITSKINLEFLPEEPQPGNLCMAQNP
;
A
#
# COMPACT_ATOMS: atom_id res chain seq x y z
N GLU A 1 13.36 4.41 -32.32
CA GLU A 1 14.75 3.95 -32.50
C GLU A 1 15.18 4.32 -33.89
N GLU A 2 16.33 4.99 -34.01
CA GLU A 2 16.91 5.38 -35.31
C GLU A 2 17.58 4.18 -35.99
N TYR A 3 17.50 4.17 -37.32
CA TYR A 3 17.92 3.11 -38.23
C TYR A 3 19.45 2.95 -38.26
N HIS A 4 19.96 1.76 -37.96
CA HIS A 4 21.37 1.40 -38.11
C HIS A 4 21.58 0.74 -39.48
N PRO A 5 22.47 1.26 -40.35
CA PRO A 5 22.68 0.72 -41.69
C PRO A 5 23.78 -0.34 -41.64
N ASP A 6 23.45 -1.57 -41.26
CA ASP A 6 24.34 -2.71 -41.49
C ASP A 6 23.56 -4.03 -41.36
N THR A 7 22.83 -4.43 -42.41
CA THR A 7 22.35 -5.81 -42.51
C THR A 7 22.17 -6.26 -43.96
N GLY A 8 23.24 -6.73 -44.58
CA GLY A 8 23.24 -7.39 -45.88
C GLY A 8 22.88 -8.88 -45.82
N THR A 9 21.69 -9.22 -45.32
CA THR A 9 21.11 -10.57 -45.48
C THR A 9 19.61 -10.47 -45.80
N LEU A 10 19.10 -11.36 -46.67
CA LEU A 10 17.68 -11.44 -47.05
C LEU A 10 16.74 -11.57 -45.81
N PHE A 11 17.26 -12.14 -44.72
CA PHE A 11 16.59 -12.27 -43.42
C PHE A 11 16.66 -11.02 -42.54
N ALA A 12 17.31 -9.95 -42.96
CA ALA A 12 17.25 -8.67 -42.25
C ALA A 12 16.38 -7.64 -42.98
N SER A 13 16.28 -7.75 -44.31
CA SER A 13 15.36 -6.91 -45.09
C SER A 13 13.89 -7.19 -44.74
N TRP A 14 13.46 -8.45 -44.66
CA TRP A 14 12.06 -8.77 -44.29
C TRP A 14 11.67 -8.28 -42.89
N LEU A 15 12.56 -8.38 -41.90
CA LEU A 15 12.36 -7.94 -40.52
C LEU A 15 12.35 -6.41 -40.43
N SER A 16 13.22 -5.75 -41.20
CA SER A 16 13.27 -4.29 -41.33
C SER A 16 12.03 -3.75 -42.05
N ASP A 17 11.59 -4.42 -43.11
CA ASP A 17 10.38 -4.06 -43.85
C ASP A 17 9.13 -4.31 -42.99
N GLU A 18 9.01 -5.46 -42.32
CA GLU A 18 7.92 -5.73 -41.37
C GLU A 18 7.88 -4.69 -40.25
N ALA A 19 9.02 -4.35 -39.67
CA ALA A 19 9.12 -3.30 -38.66
C ALA A 19 8.74 -1.92 -39.22
N ARG A 20 9.16 -1.60 -40.45
CA ARG A 20 8.84 -0.34 -41.14
C ARG A 20 7.34 -0.24 -41.44
N GLU A 21 6.74 -1.27 -42.01
CA GLU A 21 5.30 -1.32 -42.32
C GLU A 21 4.46 -1.30 -41.05
N ALA A 22 4.85 -2.06 -40.01
CA ALA A 22 4.20 -1.98 -38.71
C ALA A 22 4.29 -0.57 -38.12
N ASN A 23 5.44 0.11 -38.26
CA ASN A 23 5.62 1.48 -37.79
C ASN A 23 4.87 2.52 -38.65
N HIS A 24 4.65 2.25 -39.94
CA HIS A 24 3.83 3.08 -40.81
C HIS A 24 2.36 2.97 -40.39
N VAL A 25 1.83 1.74 -40.27
CA VAL A 25 0.45 1.51 -39.80
C VAL A 25 0.23 2.10 -38.40
N LYS A 26 1.17 1.94 -37.47
CA LYS A 26 1.07 2.52 -36.11
C LYS A 26 1.07 4.06 -36.11
N ARG A 27 1.70 4.70 -37.11
CA ARG A 27 1.80 6.16 -37.20
C ARG A 27 0.64 6.78 -37.98
N GLU A 28 0.25 6.14 -39.08
CA GLU A 28 -0.62 6.73 -40.10
C GLU A 28 -2.03 6.11 -40.13
N THR A 29 -2.22 4.93 -39.56
CA THR A 29 -3.53 4.27 -39.49
C THR A 29 -4.12 4.39 -38.08
N PRO A 30 -5.42 4.73 -37.94
CA PRO A 30 -6.09 4.71 -36.64
C PRO A 30 -6.06 3.31 -36.03
N VAL A 31 -5.43 3.17 -34.86
CA VAL A 31 -5.44 1.93 -34.08
C VAL A 31 -6.83 1.71 -33.46
N MET A 32 -7.66 0.90 -34.13
CA MET A 32 -9.06 0.69 -33.71
C MET A 32 -9.21 -0.26 -32.52
N CYS A 33 -8.30 -1.23 -32.40
CA CYS A 33 -8.32 -2.22 -31.33
C CYS A 33 -6.93 -2.34 -30.72
N VAL A 34 -6.84 -2.24 -29.40
CA VAL A 34 -5.62 -2.50 -28.64
C VAL A 34 -5.91 -3.67 -27.69
N ILE A 35 -5.28 -4.82 -27.93
CA ILE A 35 -5.54 -6.04 -27.17
C ILE A 35 -4.25 -6.66 -26.63
N GLY A 36 -4.32 -7.40 -25.52
CA GLY A 36 -3.16 -8.15 -25.02
C GLY A 36 -3.14 -8.46 -23.52
N ASN A 37 -1.99 -9.00 -23.08
CA ASN A 37 -1.66 -9.25 -21.68
C ASN A 37 -0.42 -8.42 -21.32
N PRO A 38 -0.57 -7.17 -20.84
CA PRO A 38 0.55 -6.31 -20.52
C PRO A 38 1.40 -6.88 -19.37
N PRO A 39 2.71 -6.56 -19.30
CA PRO A 39 3.56 -7.03 -18.21
C PRO A 39 3.17 -6.40 -16.85
N TYR A 40 3.37 -7.16 -15.75
CA TYR A 40 3.07 -6.71 -14.38
C TYR A 40 4.38 -6.43 -13.63
N ALA A 41 4.79 -5.16 -13.55
CA ALA A 41 6.06 -4.77 -12.96
C ALA A 41 6.02 -3.35 -12.37
N VAL A 42 5.88 -3.25 -11.05
CA VAL A 42 5.97 -1.98 -10.30
C VAL A 42 7.35 -1.32 -10.44
N SER A 43 8.43 -2.12 -10.43
CA SER A 43 9.80 -1.64 -10.68
C SER A 43 10.16 -1.80 -12.16
N SER A 44 9.40 -1.11 -12.99
CA SER A 44 9.49 -1.16 -14.44
C SER A 44 10.84 -0.67 -15.01
N SER A 45 11.27 -1.28 -16.12
CA SER A 45 12.32 -0.75 -17.01
C SER A 45 11.77 0.24 -18.05
N ASN A 46 10.46 0.25 -18.29
CA ASN A 46 9.75 1.14 -19.22
C ASN A 46 9.58 2.54 -18.60
N LYS A 47 10.64 3.36 -18.67
CA LYS A 47 10.70 4.70 -18.06
C LYS A 47 10.94 5.81 -19.09
N SER A 48 10.42 5.67 -20.31
CA SER A 48 10.53 6.77 -21.27
C SER A 48 9.76 8.00 -20.77
N ASP A 49 10.31 9.19 -21.01
CA ASP A 49 9.68 10.44 -20.56
C ASP A 49 8.26 10.59 -21.10
N TRP A 50 8.02 10.13 -22.33
CA TRP A 50 6.70 10.17 -22.96
C TRP A 50 5.62 9.42 -22.16
N ILE A 51 5.87 8.17 -21.73
CA ILE A 51 4.86 7.43 -20.95
C ILE A 51 4.74 7.94 -19.52
N ILE A 52 5.84 8.45 -18.94
CA ILE A 52 5.83 9.06 -17.61
C ILE A 52 4.95 10.31 -17.60
N ASN A 53 5.09 11.17 -18.61
CA ASN A 53 4.28 12.38 -18.77
C ASN A 53 2.80 12.03 -19.01
N LEU A 54 2.49 11.01 -19.83
CA LEU A 54 1.11 10.57 -20.02
C LEU A 54 0.45 10.06 -18.72
N LEU A 55 1.23 9.43 -17.84
CA LEU A 55 0.72 8.98 -16.54
C LEU A 55 0.37 10.12 -15.58
N ASP A 56 0.75 11.36 -15.86
CA ASP A 56 0.43 12.48 -14.96
C ASP A 56 -1.08 12.76 -14.91
N ASP A 57 -1.82 12.43 -15.97
CA ASP A 57 -3.29 12.45 -15.97
C ASP A 57 -3.87 11.57 -14.85
N TYR A 58 -3.25 10.41 -14.59
CA TYR A 58 -3.65 9.50 -13.53
C TYR A 58 -3.20 9.93 -12.13
N LYS A 59 -2.31 10.93 -12.02
CA LYS A 59 -1.76 11.41 -10.74
C LYS A 59 -2.35 12.75 -10.31
N LYS A 60 -3.03 13.46 -11.21
CA LYS A 60 -3.56 14.81 -10.99
C LYS A 60 -4.47 14.87 -9.76
N ASP A 61 -4.18 15.82 -8.87
CA ASP A 61 -4.88 16.05 -7.60
C ASP A 61 -4.95 14.82 -6.66
N LEU A 62 -3.97 13.92 -6.70
CA LEU A 62 -3.78 12.92 -5.66
C LEU A 62 -3.06 13.53 -4.46
N ASN A 63 -3.65 13.38 -3.28
CA ASN A 63 -3.10 13.83 -2.01
C ASN A 63 -2.44 12.67 -1.22
N GLU A 64 -2.28 11.50 -1.82
CA GLU A 64 -1.61 10.35 -1.21
C GLU A 64 -0.12 10.60 -1.05
N LYS A 65 0.40 10.26 0.13
CA LYS A 65 1.85 10.29 0.42
C LYS A 65 2.67 9.36 -0.50
N SER A 66 2.04 8.38 -1.14
CA SER A 66 2.68 7.50 -2.13
C SER A 66 1.66 6.98 -3.12
N TYR A 67 2.00 7.06 -4.41
CA TYR A 67 1.21 6.57 -5.54
C TYR A 67 2.05 5.67 -6.47
N ASN A 68 3.06 5.00 -5.91
CA ASN A 68 3.97 4.13 -6.66
C ASN A 68 3.27 3.01 -7.44
N SER A 69 2.05 2.62 -7.05
CA SER A 69 1.25 1.63 -7.78
C SER A 69 0.88 2.09 -9.19
N LEU A 70 0.76 3.40 -9.42
CA LEU A 70 0.48 3.97 -10.74
C LEU A 70 1.69 3.87 -11.70
N SER A 71 2.87 3.56 -11.18
CA SER A 71 4.08 3.35 -11.98
C SER A 71 4.24 1.92 -12.48
N ASP A 72 3.31 1.02 -12.14
CA ASP A 72 3.29 -0.35 -12.64
C ASP A 72 3.10 -0.39 -14.16
N ASP A 73 3.74 -1.34 -14.83
CA ASP A 73 3.69 -1.46 -16.27
C ASP A 73 2.29 -1.69 -16.80
N TYR A 74 1.45 -2.50 -16.14
CA TYR A 74 0.08 -2.67 -16.65
C TYR A 74 -0.71 -1.35 -16.67
N VAL A 75 -0.46 -0.44 -15.72
CA VAL A 75 -1.07 0.90 -15.68
C VAL A 75 -0.57 1.74 -16.86
N LYS A 76 0.73 1.67 -17.17
CA LYS A 76 1.32 2.33 -18.35
C LYS A 76 0.72 1.81 -19.64
N PHE A 77 0.56 0.49 -19.76
CA PHE A 77 -0.04 -0.10 -20.96
C PHE A 77 -1.51 0.28 -21.10
N ILE A 78 -2.28 0.34 -19.99
CA ILE A 78 -3.65 0.87 -20.03
C ILE A 78 -3.65 2.33 -20.49
N ARG A 79 -2.80 3.21 -19.93
CA ARG A 79 -2.69 4.61 -20.36
C ARG A 79 -2.26 4.74 -21.83
N PHE A 80 -1.33 3.89 -22.26
CA PHE A 80 -0.86 3.81 -23.64
C PHE A 80 -2.02 3.47 -24.58
N GLY A 81 -2.77 2.40 -24.30
CA GLY A 81 -3.91 2.00 -25.10
C GLY A 81 -5.01 3.07 -25.11
N GLU A 82 -5.32 3.62 -23.93
CA GLU A 82 -6.26 4.73 -23.77
C GLU A 82 -5.88 5.92 -24.65
N TYR A 83 -4.61 6.32 -24.68
CA TYR A 83 -4.15 7.44 -25.51
C TYR A 83 -4.47 7.25 -27.00
N TYR A 84 -4.25 6.06 -27.57
CA TYR A 84 -4.55 5.81 -28.98
C TYR A 84 -6.06 5.80 -29.24
N ILE A 85 -6.86 5.15 -28.38
CA ILE A 85 -8.31 5.13 -28.55
C ILE A 85 -8.91 6.53 -28.39
N GLN A 86 -8.43 7.30 -27.41
CA GLN A 86 -8.85 8.69 -27.20
C GLN A 86 -8.51 9.56 -28.41
N LYS A 87 -7.30 9.42 -28.98
CA LYS A 87 -6.86 10.14 -30.17
C LYS A 87 -7.74 9.82 -31.39
N ASN A 88 -8.14 8.57 -31.56
CA ASN A 88 -8.97 8.14 -32.69
C ASN A 88 -10.44 8.56 -32.52
N GLY A 89 -10.91 8.74 -31.29
CA GLY A 89 -12.29 9.10 -30.98
C GLY A 89 -13.25 7.92 -30.99
N GLU A 90 -12.82 6.74 -31.41
CA GLU A 90 -13.53 5.47 -31.37
C GLU A 90 -12.54 4.29 -31.30
N GLY A 91 -12.99 3.15 -30.79
CA GLY A 91 -12.22 1.92 -30.74
C GLY A 91 -12.37 1.15 -29.42
N ILE A 92 -11.61 0.06 -29.30
CA ILE A 92 -11.70 -0.88 -28.18
C ILE A 92 -10.31 -1.11 -27.59
N LEU A 93 -10.21 -1.03 -26.26
CA LEU A 93 -9.05 -1.47 -25.48
C LEU A 93 -9.44 -2.71 -24.67
N ALA A 94 -8.75 -3.85 -24.86
CA ALA A 94 -9.05 -5.08 -24.15
C ALA A 94 -7.80 -5.74 -23.56
N TYR A 95 -7.67 -5.74 -22.24
CA TYR A 95 -6.52 -6.32 -21.55
C TYR A 95 -6.92 -7.28 -20.45
N ILE A 96 -6.14 -8.35 -20.29
CA ILE A 96 -6.06 -9.07 -19.02
C ILE A 96 -4.90 -8.51 -18.20
N SER A 97 -5.20 -7.95 -17.02
CA SER A 97 -4.19 -7.29 -16.19
C SER A 97 -4.41 -7.55 -14.70
N ASN A 98 -3.41 -7.19 -13.89
CA ASN A 98 -3.55 -7.13 -12.44
C ASN A 98 -4.81 -6.33 -12.05
N ASN A 99 -5.67 -6.90 -11.20
CA ASN A 99 -6.94 -6.32 -10.80
C ASN A 99 -6.83 -5.23 -9.71
N SER A 100 -5.62 -4.89 -9.26
CA SER A 100 -5.42 -3.93 -8.16
C SER A 100 -5.92 -2.51 -8.44
N PHE A 101 -6.11 -2.14 -9.71
CA PHE A 101 -6.68 -0.83 -10.06
C PHE A 101 -8.20 -0.77 -9.87
N LEU A 102 -8.89 -1.91 -9.77
CA LEU A 102 -10.35 -1.92 -9.63
C LEU A 102 -10.80 -1.31 -8.30
N ASP A 103 -10.08 -1.63 -7.21
CA ASP A 103 -10.42 -1.20 -5.84
C ASP A 103 -9.30 -0.40 -5.13
N GLY A 104 -8.12 -0.26 -5.73
CA GLY A 104 -7.00 0.43 -5.08
C GLY A 104 -7.25 1.94 -4.91
N LEU A 105 -7.00 2.47 -3.72
CA LEU A 105 -7.29 3.88 -3.38
C LEU A 105 -6.51 4.89 -4.24
N THR A 106 -5.25 4.59 -4.55
CA THR A 106 -4.37 5.42 -5.40
C THR A 106 -4.81 5.45 -6.87
N HIS A 107 -5.60 4.47 -7.33
CA HIS A 107 -6.06 4.36 -8.71
C HIS A 107 -7.34 5.14 -8.98
N ARG A 108 -7.87 5.89 -8.00
CA ARG A 108 -9.14 6.63 -8.18
C ARG A 108 -9.13 7.64 -9.34
N LYS A 109 -7.98 8.29 -9.58
CA LYS A 109 -7.82 9.24 -10.68
C LYS A 109 -7.66 8.53 -12.02
N MET A 110 -6.97 7.40 -12.05
CA MET A 110 -6.97 6.48 -13.20
C MET A 110 -8.39 6.04 -13.57
N ARG A 111 -9.17 5.54 -12.59
CA ARG A 111 -10.57 5.12 -12.85
C ARG A 111 -11.43 6.28 -13.35
N LYS A 112 -11.30 7.46 -12.74
CA LYS A 112 -11.98 8.67 -13.21
C LYS A 112 -11.62 9.02 -14.66
N GLN A 113 -10.33 9.01 -15.00
CA GLN A 113 -9.86 9.29 -16.36
C GLN A 113 -10.42 8.27 -17.38
N LEU A 114 -10.42 6.98 -17.04
CA LEU A 114 -11.02 5.93 -17.87
C LEU A 114 -12.52 6.15 -18.08
N LEU A 115 -13.25 6.53 -17.02
CA LEU A 115 -14.67 6.88 -17.10
C LEU A 115 -14.95 8.10 -17.97
N GLU A 116 -14.02 9.06 -18.05
CA GLU A 116 -14.14 10.25 -18.90
C GLU A 116 -13.76 9.95 -20.37
N THR A 117 -12.90 8.97 -20.61
CA THR A 117 -12.43 8.62 -21.95
C THR A 117 -13.37 7.67 -22.70
N PHE A 118 -13.91 6.65 -22.02
CA PHE A 118 -14.69 5.56 -22.61
C PHE A 118 -16.19 5.71 -22.36
N ASP A 119 -17.01 4.95 -23.07
CA ASP A 119 -18.49 4.99 -22.98
C ASP A 119 -19.05 3.80 -22.20
N ASP A 120 -18.46 2.62 -22.41
CA ASP A 120 -18.78 1.40 -21.70
C ASP A 120 -17.49 0.70 -21.26
N ILE A 121 -17.48 0.21 -20.03
CA ILE A 121 -16.37 -0.50 -19.42
C ILE A 121 -16.90 -1.83 -18.90
N PHE A 122 -16.41 -2.94 -19.47
CA PHE A 122 -16.74 -4.29 -19.05
C PHE A 122 -15.57 -4.91 -18.29
N ILE A 123 -15.85 -5.46 -17.11
CA ILE A 123 -14.85 -5.96 -16.17
C ILE A 123 -15.26 -7.34 -15.71
N ILE A 124 -14.48 -8.33 -16.09
CA ILE A 124 -14.59 -9.68 -15.57
C ILE A 124 -13.47 -9.83 -14.54
N ASP A 125 -13.79 -9.68 -13.26
CA ASP A 125 -12.81 -9.92 -12.19
C ASP A 125 -12.64 -11.44 -12.02
N LEU A 126 -11.43 -11.92 -12.30
CA LEU A 126 -11.08 -13.34 -12.17
C LEU A 126 -10.46 -13.63 -10.81
N HIS A 127 -10.36 -12.66 -9.90
CA HIS A 127 -9.89 -12.84 -8.53
C HIS A 127 -8.56 -13.61 -8.46
N GLY A 128 -8.43 -14.56 -7.52
CA GLY A 128 -7.25 -15.41 -7.35
C GLY A 128 -6.07 -14.69 -6.68
N ASN A 129 -6.32 -13.68 -5.85
CA ASN A 129 -5.26 -12.98 -5.14
C ASN A 129 -4.81 -13.75 -3.89
N SER A 130 -3.88 -14.68 -4.06
CA SER A 130 -3.34 -15.48 -2.96
C SER A 130 -2.55 -14.65 -1.93
N LYS A 131 -2.03 -13.46 -2.30
CA LYS A 131 -1.46 -12.53 -1.32
C LYS A 131 -2.52 -12.06 -0.33
N LYS A 132 -3.72 -11.71 -0.80
CA LYS A 132 -4.86 -11.33 0.07
C LYS A 132 -5.47 -12.54 0.81
N LYS A 133 -5.06 -13.77 0.45
CA LYS A 133 -5.74 -15.03 0.84
C LYS A 133 -7.22 -15.00 0.45
N GLU A 134 -7.48 -14.49 -0.74
CA GLU A 134 -8.83 -14.41 -1.32
C GLU A 134 -9.45 -15.80 -1.41
N LYS A 135 -10.75 -15.85 -1.21
CA LYS A 135 -11.59 -17.05 -1.26
C LYS A 135 -12.87 -16.70 -1.97
N SER A 136 -13.52 -17.71 -2.53
CA SER A 136 -14.87 -17.56 -3.08
C SER A 136 -15.84 -17.11 -1.97
N PRO A 137 -16.98 -16.48 -2.32
CA PRO A 137 -17.99 -16.04 -1.35
C PRO A 137 -18.51 -17.17 -0.43
N ASP A 138 -18.51 -18.40 -0.92
CA ASP A 138 -18.89 -19.62 -0.17
C ASP A 138 -17.77 -20.16 0.75
N GLY A 139 -16.60 -19.50 0.77
CA GLY A 139 -15.42 -19.90 1.54
C GLY A 139 -14.53 -20.95 0.87
N SER A 140 -14.88 -21.41 -0.34
CA SER A 140 -14.06 -22.34 -1.12
C SER A 140 -12.77 -21.67 -1.65
N ILE A 141 -11.85 -22.51 -2.14
CA ILE A 141 -10.57 -22.03 -2.69
C ILE A 141 -10.84 -21.27 -3.99
N ASP A 142 -10.21 -20.11 -4.10
CA ASP A 142 -10.22 -19.30 -5.30
C ASP A 142 -8.81 -19.25 -5.91
N GLU A 143 -8.66 -19.81 -7.10
CA GLU A 143 -7.37 -19.98 -7.77
C GLU A 143 -7.15 -18.93 -8.85
N ASN A 144 -5.92 -18.44 -8.96
CA ASN A 144 -5.54 -17.57 -10.06
C ASN A 144 -5.52 -18.34 -11.39
N VAL A 145 -5.91 -17.67 -12.47
CA VAL A 145 -5.83 -18.27 -13.82
C VAL A 145 -4.38 -18.43 -14.31
N PHE A 146 -3.45 -17.61 -13.84
CA PHE A 146 -2.01 -17.77 -14.08
C PHE A 146 -1.28 -18.30 -12.84
N ASP A 147 -0.05 -18.78 -13.00
CA ASP A 147 0.82 -19.19 -11.89
C ASP A 147 1.48 -17.98 -11.19
N ILE A 148 0.64 -17.05 -10.73
CA ILE A 148 1.02 -15.81 -10.04
C ILE A 148 0.18 -15.62 -8.77
N MET A 149 0.57 -14.66 -7.93
CA MET A 149 -0.10 -14.43 -6.65
C MET A 149 -1.07 -13.24 -6.64
N GLN A 150 -0.96 -12.33 -7.62
CA GLN A 150 -1.82 -11.16 -7.75
C GLN A 150 -3.08 -11.53 -8.50
N GLY A 151 -4.24 -11.05 -8.03
CA GLY A 151 -5.48 -11.22 -8.77
C GLY A 151 -5.45 -10.54 -10.14
N VAL A 152 -6.24 -11.07 -11.07
CA VAL A 152 -6.30 -10.57 -12.45
C VAL A 152 -7.74 -10.36 -12.89
N SER A 153 -7.92 -9.48 -13.86
CA SER A 153 -9.22 -9.15 -14.45
C SER A 153 -9.07 -9.00 -15.95
N ILE A 154 -10.12 -9.37 -16.70
CA ILE A 154 -10.26 -9.04 -18.12
C ILE A 154 -11.06 -7.73 -18.18
N ASN A 155 -10.48 -6.71 -18.81
CA ASN A 155 -11.00 -5.35 -18.86
C ASN A 155 -11.16 -4.94 -20.31
N ILE A 156 -12.38 -4.59 -20.71
CA ILE A 156 -12.73 -4.19 -22.07
C ILE A 156 -13.35 -2.80 -22.00
N PHE A 157 -12.66 -1.82 -22.56
CA PHE A 157 -13.07 -0.42 -22.61
C PHE A 157 -13.47 -0.07 -24.03
N ILE A 158 -14.68 0.46 -24.21
CA ILE A 158 -15.27 0.74 -25.52
C ILE A 158 -15.47 2.24 -25.66
N LYS A 159 -14.98 2.79 -26.76
CA LYS A 159 -15.25 4.15 -27.20
C LYS A 159 -16.01 4.13 -28.52
N SER A 160 -17.21 4.68 -28.53
CA SER A 160 -18.06 4.80 -29.70
C SER A 160 -17.89 6.16 -30.36
N ARG A 161 -18.18 6.23 -31.66
CA ARG A 161 -18.11 7.48 -32.42
C ARG A 161 -19.14 8.48 -31.90
N GLY A 162 -18.65 9.64 -31.47
CA GLY A 162 -19.49 10.74 -30.98
C GLY A 162 -18.99 11.29 -29.65
N LYS A 163 -19.46 12.47 -29.25
CA LYS A 163 -19.12 13.06 -27.96
C LYS A 163 -20.12 12.59 -26.92
N ASN A 164 -19.73 11.62 -26.10
CA ASN A 164 -20.48 11.32 -24.89
C ASN A 164 -20.19 12.39 -23.83
N ILE A 165 -21.24 12.93 -23.23
CA ILE A 165 -21.16 13.98 -22.21
C ILE A 165 -21.12 13.35 -20.80
N ASN A 166 -21.52 12.09 -20.69
CA ASN A 166 -21.61 11.37 -19.42
C ASN A 166 -20.39 10.49 -19.19
N LEU A 167 -20.12 10.18 -17.92
CA LEU A 167 -19.14 9.15 -17.55
C LEU A 167 -19.57 7.78 -18.08
N ALA A 168 -18.59 6.92 -18.35
CA ALA A 168 -18.82 5.57 -18.84
C ALA A 168 -19.74 4.76 -17.92
N LYS A 169 -20.50 3.83 -18.52
CA LYS A 169 -21.21 2.79 -17.77
C LYS A 169 -20.25 1.66 -17.45
N ILE A 170 -20.29 1.18 -16.21
CA ILE A 170 -19.48 0.04 -15.78
C ILE A 170 -20.37 -1.19 -15.67
N HIS A 171 -19.92 -2.27 -16.30
CA HIS A 171 -20.51 -3.60 -16.27
C HIS A 171 -19.49 -4.53 -15.60
N HIS A 172 -19.85 -5.11 -14.46
CA HIS A 172 -18.97 -5.96 -13.66
C HIS A 172 -19.49 -7.38 -13.58
N ALA A 173 -18.59 -8.37 -13.59
CA ALA A 173 -18.90 -9.75 -13.30
C ALA A 173 -17.75 -10.39 -12.52
N ASP A 174 -18.07 -11.00 -11.37
CA ASP A 174 -17.12 -11.80 -10.61
C ASP A 174 -17.09 -13.25 -11.13
N ILE A 175 -15.90 -13.81 -11.31
CA ILE A 175 -15.70 -15.24 -11.58
C ILE A 175 -14.75 -15.81 -10.53
N TYR A 176 -15.33 -16.46 -9.52
CA TYR A 176 -14.60 -17.17 -8.45
C TYR A 176 -14.42 -18.67 -8.76
N GLY A 177 -13.52 -19.31 -8.02
CA GLY A 177 -13.37 -20.76 -7.96
C GLY A 177 -12.04 -21.28 -8.48
N LYS A 178 -12.00 -22.56 -8.83
CA LYS A 178 -10.79 -23.22 -9.34
C LYS A 178 -10.48 -22.80 -10.77
N ARG A 179 -9.19 -22.79 -11.13
CA ARG A 179 -8.70 -22.34 -12.45
C ARG A 179 -9.45 -23.00 -13.62
N ILE A 180 -9.66 -24.31 -13.54
CA ILE A 180 -10.34 -25.09 -14.59
C ILE A 180 -11.80 -24.64 -14.78
N GLU A 181 -12.51 -24.34 -13.68
CA GLU A 181 -13.90 -23.90 -13.75
C GLU A 181 -14.00 -22.48 -14.32
N LYS A 182 -13.07 -21.59 -13.97
CA LYS A 182 -12.96 -20.25 -14.58
C LYS A 182 -12.78 -20.37 -16.10
N TYR A 183 -11.88 -21.24 -16.55
CA TYR A 183 -11.67 -21.48 -17.99
C TYR A 183 -12.92 -22.03 -18.70
N LYS A 184 -13.66 -22.95 -18.08
CA LYS A 184 -14.93 -23.44 -18.65
C LYS A 184 -15.94 -22.32 -18.81
N ILE A 185 -16.09 -21.47 -17.79
CA ILE A 185 -17.01 -20.31 -17.85
C ILE A 185 -16.60 -19.38 -18.99
N LEU A 186 -15.32 -19.03 -19.08
CA LEU A 186 -14.79 -18.13 -20.12
C LEU A 186 -14.94 -18.72 -21.54
N ASN A 187 -14.70 -20.02 -21.72
CA ASN A 187 -14.83 -20.66 -23.04
C ASN A 187 -16.29 -20.82 -23.49
N ASN A 188 -17.23 -20.93 -22.55
CA ASN A 188 -18.65 -21.15 -22.83
C ASN A 188 -19.45 -19.85 -22.89
N ASN A 189 -18.83 -18.69 -22.67
CA ASN A 189 -19.50 -17.40 -22.63
C ASN A 189 -18.89 -16.38 -23.57
N THR A 190 -19.72 -15.39 -23.91
CA THR A 190 -19.33 -14.17 -24.62
C THR A 190 -19.79 -12.96 -23.79
N ILE A 191 -19.39 -11.75 -24.19
CA ILE A 191 -19.87 -10.51 -23.54
C ILE A 191 -21.40 -10.48 -23.47
N ALA A 192 -22.09 -11.00 -24.50
CA ALA A 192 -23.55 -11.00 -24.56
C ALA A 192 -24.22 -12.06 -23.65
N SER A 193 -23.50 -13.10 -23.21
CA SER A 193 -24.06 -14.17 -22.38
C SER A 193 -23.67 -14.08 -20.91
N ILE A 194 -22.65 -13.29 -20.57
CA ILE A 194 -22.28 -13.01 -19.18
C ILE A 194 -23.41 -12.19 -18.54
N ASN A 195 -23.76 -12.54 -17.30
CA ASN A 195 -24.63 -11.72 -16.47
C ASN A 195 -23.82 -10.59 -15.83
N TRP A 196 -24.20 -9.35 -16.09
CA TRP A 196 -23.46 -8.17 -15.68
C TRP A 196 -24.19 -7.40 -14.58
N ASP A 197 -23.45 -7.05 -13.54
CA ASP A 197 -23.87 -6.06 -12.56
C ASP A 197 -23.50 -4.66 -13.05
N SER A 198 -24.49 -3.76 -13.10
CA SER A 198 -24.22 -2.35 -13.41
C SER A 198 -23.74 -1.62 -12.16
N LEU A 199 -22.55 -1.01 -12.22
CA LEU A 199 -22.01 -0.25 -11.10
C LEU A 199 -22.32 1.24 -11.23
N ILE A 200 -22.60 1.88 -10.09
CA ILE A 200 -22.77 3.33 -10.00
C ILE A 200 -21.41 4.02 -9.81
N ASN A 201 -21.21 5.12 -10.53
CA ASN A 201 -20.01 5.95 -10.40
C ASN A 201 -20.12 6.84 -9.15
N VAL A 202 -19.36 6.50 -8.10
CA VAL A 202 -19.39 7.23 -6.81
C VAL A 202 -18.06 7.93 -6.54
N ASP A 203 -18.07 9.27 -6.48
CA ASP A 203 -16.95 10.10 -6.06
C ASP A 203 -16.59 9.85 -4.57
N PRO A 204 -15.31 9.94 -4.15
CA PRO A 204 -14.12 10.27 -4.94
C PRO A 204 -13.41 9.05 -5.53
N ASN A 205 -13.90 7.84 -5.23
CA ASN A 205 -13.15 6.63 -5.50
C ASN A 205 -13.44 6.03 -6.87
N TYR A 206 -14.67 6.13 -7.38
CA TYR A 206 -15.08 5.54 -8.66
C TYR A 206 -14.69 4.05 -8.75
N PHE A 207 -14.99 3.25 -7.72
CA PHE A 207 -14.56 1.85 -7.70
C PHE A 207 -15.17 1.05 -8.84
N PHE A 208 -14.37 0.14 -9.39
CA PHE A 208 -14.76 -0.76 -10.48
C PHE A 208 -15.07 -2.16 -9.95
N VAL A 209 -15.51 -2.24 -8.70
CA VAL A 209 -16.04 -3.43 -8.03
C VAL A 209 -17.27 -3.03 -7.22
N PRO A 210 -18.20 -3.95 -6.94
CA PRO A 210 -19.29 -3.70 -6.02
C PRO A 210 -18.78 -3.25 -4.64
N LYS A 211 -19.36 -2.19 -4.10
CA LYS A 211 -19.11 -1.70 -2.73
C LYS A 211 -20.42 -1.34 -2.07
N ASP A 212 -20.56 -1.77 -0.82
CA ASP A 212 -21.65 -1.35 0.05
C ASP A 212 -21.23 -0.08 0.82
N PHE A 213 -22.02 0.98 0.66
CA PHE A 213 -21.85 2.26 1.33
C PHE A 213 -23.03 2.62 2.25
N GLU A 214 -23.95 1.69 2.55
CA GLU A 214 -25.14 1.96 3.36
C GLU A 214 -24.79 2.62 4.71
N SER A 215 -23.74 2.12 5.36
CA SER A 215 -23.28 2.62 6.66
C SER A 215 -22.30 3.81 6.57
N GLU A 216 -21.92 4.24 5.36
CA GLU A 216 -20.85 5.24 5.17
C GLU A 216 -21.24 6.59 5.80
N LYS A 217 -22.49 7.02 5.62
CA LYS A 217 -22.99 8.28 6.19
C LYS A 217 -22.94 8.27 7.72
N SER A 218 -23.35 7.16 8.34
CA SER A 218 -23.31 7.01 9.80
C SER A 218 -21.87 6.97 10.31
N TYR A 219 -20.99 6.21 9.63
CA TYR A 219 -19.57 6.11 9.96
C TYR A 219 -18.86 7.48 9.89
N LYS A 220 -19.16 8.28 8.86
CA LYS A 220 -18.61 9.64 8.69
C LYS A 220 -19.07 10.66 9.74
N ASN A 221 -20.08 10.34 10.56
CA ASN A 221 -20.46 11.18 11.70
C ASN A 221 -19.50 11.02 12.90
N GLY A 222 -18.63 10.01 12.88
CA GLY A 222 -17.54 9.87 13.84
C GLY A 222 -16.44 10.92 13.65
N PHE A 223 -15.40 10.86 14.48
CA PHE A 223 -14.21 11.69 14.33
C PHE A 223 -13.05 10.86 13.77
N LEU A 224 -12.09 11.49 13.10
CA LEU A 224 -10.90 10.80 12.65
C LEU A 224 -9.99 10.52 13.84
N ILE A 225 -9.41 9.32 13.88
CA ILE A 225 -8.39 8.98 14.88
C ILE A 225 -7.20 9.95 14.83
N THR A 226 -6.88 10.48 13.64
CA THR A 226 -5.84 11.50 13.47
C THR A 226 -6.22 12.87 14.04
N ASP A 227 -7.52 13.13 14.27
CA ASP A 227 -7.98 14.36 14.93
C ASP A 227 -7.96 14.18 16.46
N LEU A 228 -8.12 12.94 16.94
CA LEU A 228 -8.05 12.57 18.36
C LEU A 228 -6.59 12.46 18.83
N MET A 229 -5.76 11.67 18.16
CA MET A 229 -4.36 11.42 18.53
C MET A 229 -3.44 12.41 17.80
N ARG A 230 -2.76 13.28 18.54
CA ARG A 230 -1.88 14.34 17.98
C ARG A 230 -0.55 13.80 17.45
N ASN A 231 -0.04 12.72 18.03
CA ASN A 231 1.18 12.04 17.59
C ASN A 231 0.83 10.63 17.20
N PHE A 232 1.06 10.34 15.93
CA PHE A 232 0.56 9.15 15.28
C PHE A 232 1.46 8.84 14.09
N ASN A 233 2.36 7.87 14.24
CA ASN A 233 3.30 7.50 13.19
C ASN A 233 3.28 6.00 12.91
N PRO A 234 3.73 5.57 11.72
CA PRO A 234 3.94 4.16 11.45
C PRO A 234 4.99 3.54 12.37
N GLY A 235 4.97 2.21 12.50
CA GLY A 235 5.98 1.48 13.28
C GLY A 235 7.39 1.62 12.71
N VAL A 236 8.37 1.14 13.48
CA VAL A 236 9.78 1.15 13.10
C VAL A 236 9.97 0.29 11.84
N GLU A 237 10.64 0.83 10.83
CA GLU A 237 11.07 0.10 9.64
C GLU A 237 12.59 0.00 9.66
N SER A 238 13.11 -1.17 10.02
CA SER A 238 14.57 -1.37 10.02
C SER A 238 15.17 -1.25 8.62
N GLY A 239 14.41 -1.70 7.61
CA GLY A 239 14.88 -1.83 6.23
C GLY A 239 15.78 -3.05 5.99
N ARG A 240 16.33 -3.66 7.05
CA ARG A 240 17.20 -4.86 7.03
C ARG A 240 16.98 -5.68 8.30
N ASP A 241 15.84 -6.35 8.42
CA ASP A 241 15.48 -7.09 9.64
C ASP A 241 16.56 -8.12 10.03
N SER A 242 17.15 -8.84 9.08
CA SER A 242 18.21 -9.83 9.34
C SER A 242 19.50 -9.23 9.94
N LEU A 243 19.69 -7.91 9.81
CA LEU A 243 20.79 -7.17 10.42
C LEU A 243 20.39 -6.63 11.79
N PHE A 244 19.21 -6.00 11.89
CA PHE A 244 18.83 -5.17 13.04
C PHE A 244 17.90 -5.84 14.04
N ILE A 245 17.34 -7.03 13.77
CA ILE A 245 16.35 -7.69 14.62
C ILE A 245 16.75 -9.14 14.84
N ASP A 246 16.68 -9.60 16.08
CA ASP A 246 16.90 -11.01 16.43
C ASP A 246 16.08 -11.42 17.68
N PHE A 247 15.84 -12.72 17.85
CA PHE A 247 15.25 -13.27 19.06
C PHE A 247 16.20 -13.14 20.25
N GLU A 248 17.49 -13.39 20.04
CA GLU A 248 18.49 -13.42 21.11
C GLU A 248 19.31 -12.12 21.11
N LYS A 249 19.22 -11.36 22.22
CA LYS A 249 19.97 -10.11 22.38
C LYS A 249 21.47 -10.31 22.18
N SER A 250 22.02 -11.42 22.68
CA SER A 250 23.45 -11.72 22.58
C SER A 250 23.92 -11.89 21.13
N ASP A 251 23.08 -12.49 20.28
CA ASP A 251 23.44 -12.77 18.89
C ASP A 251 23.27 -11.52 18.01
N LEU A 252 22.27 -10.69 18.33
CA LEU A 252 22.17 -9.36 17.77
C LEU A 252 23.39 -8.50 18.15
N GLU A 253 23.80 -8.49 19.42
CA GLU A 253 24.98 -7.75 19.88
C GLU A 253 26.26 -8.18 19.15
N LYS A 254 26.52 -9.49 19.02
CA LYS A 254 27.70 -10.01 18.30
C LYS A 254 27.70 -9.56 16.84
N ARG A 255 26.55 -9.71 16.16
CA ARG A 255 26.39 -9.33 14.75
C ARG A 255 26.60 -7.85 14.53
N ILE A 256 25.97 -7.00 15.33
CA ILE A 256 26.11 -5.54 15.22
C ILE A 256 27.54 -5.10 15.54
N LYS A 257 28.17 -5.64 16.60
CA LYS A 257 29.59 -5.35 16.91
C LYS A 257 30.50 -5.72 15.73
N ASN A 258 30.31 -6.90 15.15
CA ASN A 258 31.08 -7.35 13.97
C ASN A 258 30.92 -6.38 12.78
N VAL A 259 29.70 -5.92 12.52
CA VAL A 259 29.40 -4.95 11.45
C VAL A 259 30.07 -3.61 11.72
N PHE A 260 30.05 -3.09 12.95
CA PHE A 260 30.72 -1.83 13.31
C PHE A 260 32.25 -1.92 13.29
N GLN A 261 32.83 -3.09 13.56
CA GLN A 261 34.27 -3.33 13.47
C GLN A 261 34.75 -3.45 12.01
N ASN A 262 33.85 -3.81 11.09
CA ASN A 262 34.17 -4.17 9.71
C ASN A 262 33.25 -3.46 8.70
N LYS A 263 32.98 -2.16 8.91
CA LYS A 263 31.98 -1.39 8.14
C LYS A 263 32.22 -1.39 6.62
N ASP A 264 33.49 -1.46 6.21
CA ASP A 264 33.89 -1.48 4.80
C ASP A 264 33.99 -2.88 4.18
N SER A 265 33.74 -3.93 4.96
CA SER A 265 33.84 -5.32 4.48
C SER A 265 32.81 -5.60 3.37
N THR A 266 33.31 -6.00 2.19
CA THR A 266 32.47 -6.41 1.06
C THR A 266 31.60 -7.62 1.41
N GLU A 267 32.14 -8.57 2.16
CA GLU A 267 31.43 -9.79 2.58
C GLU A 267 30.23 -9.46 3.46
N ILE A 268 30.44 -8.65 4.51
CA ILE A 268 29.37 -8.22 5.42
C ILE A 268 28.33 -7.39 4.67
N ASN A 269 28.78 -6.50 3.78
CA ASN A 269 27.89 -5.66 2.99
C ASN A 269 27.00 -6.50 2.06
N GLN A 270 27.53 -7.58 1.49
CA GLN A 270 26.76 -8.53 0.69
C GLN A 270 25.80 -9.35 1.56
N GLN A 271 26.27 -9.91 2.67
CA GLN A 271 25.49 -10.74 3.59
C GLN A 271 24.23 -10.02 4.09
N TYR A 272 24.39 -8.79 4.58
CA TYR A 272 23.30 -8.00 5.16
C TYR A 272 22.68 -6.98 4.18
N LYS A 273 23.10 -7.02 2.91
CA LYS A 273 22.63 -6.10 1.85
C LYS A 273 22.78 -4.62 2.26
N ILE A 274 23.88 -4.28 2.93
CA ILE A 274 24.21 -2.92 3.36
C ILE A 274 24.62 -2.14 2.12
N LYS A 275 23.71 -1.28 1.66
CA LYS A 275 23.90 -0.43 0.49
C LYS A 275 22.96 0.76 0.57
N ASP A 276 23.36 1.82 -0.09
CA ASP A 276 22.50 2.98 -0.26
C ASP A 276 21.47 2.75 -1.36
N THR A 277 20.33 3.38 -1.19
CA THR A 277 19.27 3.50 -2.21
C THR A 277 18.89 4.98 -2.34
N GLY A 278 17.90 5.30 -3.18
CA GLY A 278 17.43 6.69 -3.34
C GLY A 278 17.07 7.34 -2.00
N SER A 279 16.21 6.69 -1.22
CA SER A 279 15.65 7.24 0.03
C SER A 279 16.19 6.64 1.32
N TYR A 280 17.05 5.62 1.25
CA TYR A 280 17.64 4.97 2.44
C TYR A 280 19.16 4.85 2.28
N LYS A 281 19.91 5.62 3.08
CA LYS A 281 21.37 5.79 3.00
C LYS A 281 22.11 4.98 4.08
N LEU A 282 21.78 3.69 4.18
CA LEU A 282 22.30 2.81 5.23
C LEU A 282 23.84 2.74 5.26
N LYS A 283 24.50 2.60 4.11
CA LYS A 283 25.95 2.41 4.08
C LYS A 283 26.66 3.69 4.53
N SER A 284 26.26 4.83 3.97
CA SER A 284 26.83 6.14 4.33
C SER A 284 26.59 6.48 5.80
N ASN A 285 25.41 6.17 6.34
CA ASN A 285 25.09 6.40 7.75
C ASN A 285 25.85 5.45 8.67
N LEU A 286 26.05 4.19 8.28
CA LEU A 286 26.85 3.23 9.05
C LEU A 286 28.31 3.66 9.17
N LEU A 287 28.89 4.21 8.10
CA LEU A 287 30.27 4.72 8.11
C LEU A 287 30.48 5.83 9.13
N SER A 288 29.48 6.72 9.28
CA SER A 288 29.53 7.86 10.22
C SER A 288 29.04 7.53 11.64
N ALA A 289 28.22 6.49 11.83
CA ALA A 289 27.68 6.13 13.14
C ALA A 289 28.71 5.47 14.05
N GLU A 290 28.55 5.58 15.36
CA GLU A 290 29.33 4.84 16.35
C GLU A 290 28.50 3.73 17.00
N PHE A 291 29.18 2.66 17.43
CA PHE A 291 28.55 1.58 18.16
C PHE A 291 28.11 2.06 19.54
N ASP A 292 26.86 1.82 19.90
CA ASP A 292 26.31 2.18 21.20
C ASP A 292 25.49 1.03 21.80
N LYS A 293 25.97 0.48 22.93
CA LYS A 293 25.33 -0.63 23.62
C LYS A 293 23.93 -0.27 24.19
N ASN A 294 23.63 1.01 24.37
CA ASN A 294 22.34 1.44 24.89
C ASN A 294 21.22 1.41 23.83
N LYS A 295 21.56 1.21 22.55
CA LYS A 295 20.58 1.14 21.45
C LYS A 295 19.98 -0.26 21.27
N PHE A 296 20.38 -1.25 22.05
CA PHE A 296 19.74 -2.57 22.04
C PHE A 296 18.51 -2.59 22.94
N VAL A 297 17.34 -2.55 22.31
CA VAL A 297 16.03 -2.44 22.97
C VAL A 297 15.08 -3.53 22.48
N GLU A 298 14.02 -3.77 23.23
CA GLU A 298 12.96 -4.70 22.83
C GLU A 298 12.06 -4.10 21.75
N ILE A 299 11.56 -4.96 20.86
CA ILE A 299 10.60 -4.64 19.82
C ILE A 299 9.55 -5.73 19.73
N ASN A 300 8.27 -5.33 19.79
CA ASN A 300 7.15 -6.13 19.36
C ASN A 300 7.22 -6.29 17.83
N TYR A 301 7.83 -7.40 17.38
CA TYR A 301 8.00 -7.69 15.96
C TYR A 301 6.66 -8.10 15.34
N ARG A 302 5.89 -8.95 16.02
CA ARG A 302 4.49 -9.32 15.69
C ARG A 302 3.69 -9.42 17.00
N PRO A 303 2.34 -9.45 16.98
CA PRO A 303 1.56 -9.68 18.19
C PRO A 303 2.06 -10.90 18.95
N PHE A 304 2.48 -10.69 20.20
CA PHE A 304 3.03 -11.72 21.10
C PHE A 304 4.36 -12.34 20.63
N ASP A 305 5.10 -11.68 19.73
CA ASP A 305 6.44 -12.03 19.26
C ASP A 305 7.39 -10.88 19.61
N SER A 306 7.90 -10.91 20.85
CA SER A 306 8.90 -9.95 21.34
C SER A 306 10.29 -10.40 20.91
N ARG A 307 11.07 -9.44 20.44
CA ARG A 307 12.44 -9.61 19.93
C ARG A 307 13.32 -8.45 20.38
N PHE A 308 14.60 -8.49 20.07
CA PHE A 308 15.52 -7.38 20.25
C PHE A 308 15.82 -6.68 18.93
N THR A 309 16.03 -5.37 19.00
CA THR A 309 16.53 -4.57 17.88
C THR A 309 17.65 -3.62 18.27
N TYR A 310 18.52 -3.32 17.32
CA TYR A 310 19.49 -2.22 17.44
C TYR A 310 18.87 -0.95 16.86
N TYR A 311 18.23 -0.16 17.73
CA TYR A 311 17.46 1.03 17.37
C TYR A 311 18.33 2.28 17.30
N ASP A 312 19.14 2.37 16.23
CA ASP A 312 19.80 3.60 15.85
C ASP A 312 18.97 4.35 14.80
N CYS A 313 18.46 5.53 15.17
CA CYS A 313 17.60 6.35 14.30
C CYS A 313 18.27 6.72 12.96
N SER A 314 19.60 6.82 12.93
CA SER A 314 20.35 7.10 11.70
C SER A 314 20.47 5.89 10.78
N LEU A 315 20.33 4.67 11.32
CA LEU A 315 20.48 3.42 10.57
C LEU A 315 19.14 2.78 10.20
N GLN A 316 18.04 3.12 10.90
CA GLN A 316 16.71 2.65 10.52
C GLN A 316 16.26 3.29 9.20
N ARG A 317 15.50 2.55 8.39
CA ARG A 317 14.84 3.13 7.21
C ARG A 317 13.74 4.11 7.61
N ARG A 318 13.00 3.81 8.68
CA ARG A 318 12.07 4.75 9.35
C ARG A 318 12.10 4.49 10.84
N ALA A 319 12.64 5.43 11.61
CA ALA A 319 12.75 5.30 13.05
C ALA A 319 11.46 5.68 13.80
N SER A 320 10.66 6.60 13.25
CA SER A 320 9.48 7.18 13.92
C SER A 320 9.78 7.68 15.35
N TYR A 321 10.95 8.30 15.53
CA TYR A 321 11.49 8.70 16.84
C TYR A 321 10.55 9.60 17.63
N ASP A 322 9.85 10.52 16.97
CA ASP A 322 8.86 11.41 17.61
C ASP A 322 7.76 10.66 18.37
N THR A 323 7.43 9.44 17.96
CA THR A 323 6.47 8.56 18.64
C THR A 323 7.18 7.69 19.66
N PHE A 324 8.25 7.00 19.24
CA PHE A 324 8.88 5.97 20.05
C PHE A 324 9.73 6.50 21.19
N LYS A 325 10.18 7.77 21.17
CA LYS A 325 10.85 8.39 22.32
C LYS A 325 9.98 8.38 23.58
N HIS A 326 8.65 8.50 23.41
CA HIS A 326 7.72 8.46 24.53
C HIS A 326 7.50 7.03 25.04
N ILE A 327 7.45 6.04 24.14
CA ILE A 327 7.32 4.63 24.50
C ILE A 327 8.57 4.13 25.21
N LEU A 328 9.76 4.50 24.73
CA LEU A 328 11.04 4.22 25.39
C LEU A 328 11.15 4.85 26.79
N ASN A 329 10.41 5.92 27.05
CA ASN A 329 10.29 6.56 28.37
C ASN A 329 9.10 6.00 29.19
N GLY A 330 8.53 4.85 28.81
CA GLY A 330 7.51 4.13 29.58
C GLY A 330 6.05 4.46 29.21
N ALA A 331 5.79 5.16 28.10
CA ALA A 331 4.41 5.29 27.61
C ALA A 331 3.95 3.98 26.96
N LEU A 332 2.70 3.59 27.18
CA LEU A 332 2.07 2.57 26.36
C LEU A 332 1.80 3.12 24.95
N GLY A 333 2.02 2.30 23.93
CA GLY A 333 1.65 2.56 22.54
C GLY A 333 0.34 1.88 22.17
N LEU A 334 -0.62 2.64 21.65
CA LEU A 334 -1.81 2.13 20.99
C LEU A 334 -1.50 1.87 19.52
N VAL A 335 -1.45 0.60 19.13
CA VAL A 335 -1.26 0.17 17.74
C VAL A 335 -2.62 0.00 17.08
N ILE A 336 -2.83 0.73 16.00
CA ILE A 336 -4.11 0.77 15.26
C ILE A 336 -3.90 0.14 13.89
N LYS A 337 -4.69 -0.90 13.60
CA LYS A 337 -4.65 -1.61 12.33
C LYS A 337 -5.13 -0.68 11.22
N ARG A 338 -4.34 -0.58 10.15
CA ARG A 338 -4.73 0.13 8.92
C ARG A 338 -5.04 -0.88 7.84
N GLY A 339 -6.28 -0.86 7.34
CA GLY A 339 -6.73 -1.65 6.20
C GLY A 339 -7.24 -3.06 6.55
N PHE A 340 -8.02 -3.58 5.59
CA PHE A 340 -8.72 -4.87 5.54
C PHE A 340 -9.78 -5.13 6.62
N ASN A 341 -10.99 -5.44 6.15
CA ASN A 341 -12.09 -5.89 6.99
C ASN A 341 -11.90 -7.38 7.29
N GLU A 342 -11.29 -7.69 8.43
CA GLU A 342 -11.38 -9.01 9.01
C GLU A 342 -12.34 -8.92 10.19
N VAL A 343 -13.56 -9.39 9.99
CA VAL A 343 -14.68 -9.28 10.94
C VAL A 343 -14.31 -9.82 12.34
N HIS A 344 -13.38 -10.77 12.42
CA HIS A 344 -12.92 -11.38 13.68
C HIS A 344 -11.53 -10.93 14.14
N SER A 345 -10.95 -9.90 13.53
CA SER A 345 -9.65 -9.36 13.94
C SER A 345 -9.84 -8.16 14.85
N ALA A 346 -9.12 -8.10 15.97
CA ALA A 346 -9.13 -6.92 16.82
C ALA A 346 -8.65 -5.67 16.04
N PRO A 347 -9.30 -4.51 16.22
CA PRO A 347 -8.96 -3.30 15.47
C PRO A 347 -7.70 -2.59 15.97
N CYS A 348 -7.32 -2.84 17.23
CA CYS A 348 -6.16 -2.26 17.89
C CYS A 348 -5.62 -3.16 19.01
N TYR A 349 -4.41 -2.88 19.49
CA TYR A 349 -3.81 -3.50 20.67
C TYR A 349 -2.79 -2.56 21.33
N LEU A 350 -2.35 -2.89 22.54
CA LEU A 350 -1.36 -2.12 23.29
C LEU A 350 0.03 -2.76 23.23
N VAL A 351 1.06 -1.92 23.22
CA VAL A 351 2.47 -2.29 23.39
C VAL A 351 3.12 -1.40 24.44
N ASP A 352 4.14 -1.89 25.13
CA ASP A 352 5.01 -1.16 26.04
C ASP A 352 6.45 -1.02 25.51
N THR A 353 6.71 -1.59 24.33
CA THR A 353 8.00 -1.61 23.64
C THR A 353 7.89 -0.97 22.25
N LEU A 354 9.00 -0.88 21.52
CA LEU A 354 8.95 -0.51 20.10
C LEU A 354 8.02 -1.45 19.34
N SER A 355 7.38 -0.97 18.26
CA SER A 355 6.59 -1.83 17.39
C SER A 355 7.10 -1.75 15.96
N ASP A 356 7.26 -2.90 15.32
CA ASP A 356 7.60 -2.99 13.91
C ASP A 356 6.48 -2.38 13.04
N ARG A 357 6.86 -1.80 11.90
CA ARG A 357 5.94 -1.21 10.92
C ARG A 357 4.91 -2.22 10.39
N ARG A 358 5.26 -3.51 10.43
CA ARG A 358 4.49 -4.63 9.88
C ARG A 358 4.04 -5.60 10.97
N GLY A 359 3.87 -5.16 12.21
CA GLY A 359 3.50 -5.98 13.37
C GLY A 359 2.30 -6.91 13.12
N TRP A 360 1.18 -6.34 12.72
CA TRP A 360 -0.09 -7.02 12.43
C TRP A 360 -0.27 -7.37 10.94
N THR A 361 0.40 -6.63 10.04
CA THR A 361 0.16 -6.83 8.60
C THR A 361 0.71 -8.16 8.07
N ARG A 362 -0.05 -8.81 7.19
CA ARG A 362 0.41 -9.95 6.38
C ARG A 362 0.68 -9.55 4.92
N ALA A 363 1.27 -10.45 4.14
CA ALA A 363 1.34 -10.30 2.70
C ALA A 363 -0.04 -9.92 2.14
N GLY A 364 -0.10 -9.01 1.17
CA GLY A 364 -1.37 -8.54 0.58
C GLY A 364 -2.13 -7.48 1.35
N MET A 365 -1.82 -7.22 2.64
CA MET A 365 -2.41 -6.09 3.37
C MET A 365 -1.81 -4.76 2.93
N GLN A 366 -2.69 -3.79 2.62
CA GLN A 366 -2.30 -2.43 2.28
C GLN A 366 -2.18 -1.58 3.53
N GLY A 367 -1.14 -0.75 3.59
CA GLY A 367 -0.88 0.14 4.72
C GLY A 367 0.08 -0.45 5.75
N ALA A 368 0.62 0.41 6.61
CA ALA A 368 1.34 0.04 7.81
C ALA A 368 0.44 0.37 9.00
N GLU A 369 0.58 -0.36 10.10
CA GLU A 369 -0.03 0.05 11.36
C GLU A 369 0.42 1.44 11.73
N SER A 370 -0.43 2.11 12.51
CA SER A 370 -0.14 3.43 13.05
C SER A 370 -0.15 3.33 14.56
N ILE A 371 0.90 3.86 15.18
CA ILE A 371 1.15 3.78 16.61
C ILE A 371 1.01 5.18 17.20
N ALA A 372 0.25 5.26 18.28
CA ALA A 372 0.09 6.46 19.09
C ALA A 372 0.58 6.16 20.51
N PRO A 373 1.57 6.88 21.07
CA PRO A 373 1.82 6.77 22.50
C PRO A 373 0.59 7.31 23.25
N LEU A 374 0.15 6.70 24.34
CA LEU A 374 -0.99 7.21 25.12
C LEU A 374 -0.66 8.53 25.82
N TYR A 375 0.62 8.75 26.12
CA TYR A 375 1.12 9.95 26.77
C TYR A 375 2.40 10.46 26.12
N TYR A 376 2.65 11.76 26.29
CA TYR A 376 3.89 12.41 25.98
C TYR A 376 4.70 12.67 27.24
N TYR A 377 6.01 12.53 27.07
CA TYR A 377 7.00 13.04 27.99
C TYR A 377 7.63 14.29 27.36
N PRO A 378 7.42 15.49 27.93
CA PRO A 378 8.14 16.68 27.49
C PRO A 378 9.65 16.47 27.64
N GLU A 379 10.44 17.12 26.78
CA GLU A 379 11.90 17.09 26.89
C GLU A 379 12.31 17.82 28.17
N SER A 380 12.72 17.06 29.18
CA SER A 380 13.18 17.60 30.45
C SER A 380 14.58 18.20 30.27
N SER A 381 14.75 19.48 30.58
CA SER A 381 16.06 20.12 30.66
C SER A 381 16.86 19.73 31.91
N ASN A 382 16.26 18.99 32.87
CA ASN A 382 16.93 18.52 34.08
C ASN A 382 16.36 17.18 34.57
N ASN A 383 17.20 16.40 35.27
CA ASN A 383 16.91 15.10 35.90
C ASN A 383 15.89 15.21 37.05
N ASP A 384 14.69 15.73 36.80
CA ASP A 384 13.58 15.64 37.75
C ASP A 384 12.85 14.31 37.56
N PHE A 385 12.67 13.58 38.65
CA PHE A 385 12.04 12.26 38.67
C PHE A 385 10.51 12.31 38.47
N ASP A 386 9.91 13.50 38.43
CA ASP A 386 8.47 13.73 38.22
C ASP A 386 8.22 14.55 36.94
N ILE A 387 8.57 14.01 35.77
CA ILE A 387 8.16 14.63 34.50
C ILE A 387 6.65 14.43 34.33
N PRO A 388 5.82 15.48 34.33
CA PRO A 388 4.38 15.33 34.14
C PRO A 388 4.12 14.77 32.73
N ARG A 389 3.52 13.59 32.65
CA ARG A 389 3.10 13.00 31.38
C ARG A 389 1.80 13.65 30.89
N ILE A 390 1.71 13.94 29.60
CA ILE A 390 0.57 14.64 29.00
C ILE A 390 -0.20 13.68 28.10
N PRO A 391 -1.53 13.50 28.25
CA PRO A 391 -2.30 12.64 27.35
C PRO A 391 -2.15 13.01 25.87
N ASN A 392 -1.93 12.02 25.00
CA ASN A 392 -1.96 12.17 23.54
C ASN A 392 -3.41 12.18 23.02
N LEU A 393 -4.23 13.07 23.57
CA LEU A 393 -5.63 13.22 23.20
C LEU A 393 -5.92 14.68 22.90
N ASN A 394 -6.78 14.92 21.90
CA ASN A 394 -7.29 16.24 21.60
C ASN A 394 -8.33 16.66 22.66
N PRO A 395 -8.05 17.70 23.48
CA PRO A 395 -8.92 18.10 24.57
C PRO A 395 -10.33 18.51 24.12
N GLU A 396 -10.50 19.08 22.92
CA GLU A 396 -11.81 19.49 22.43
C GLU A 396 -12.71 18.28 22.13
N ILE A 397 -12.13 17.22 21.56
CA ILE A 397 -12.86 15.96 21.31
C ILE A 397 -13.17 15.28 22.65
N VAL A 398 -12.21 15.23 23.57
CA VAL A 398 -12.42 14.68 24.92
C VAL A 398 -13.53 15.44 25.66
N LYS A 399 -13.55 16.77 25.60
CA LYS A 399 -14.61 17.62 26.17
C LYS A 399 -15.98 17.34 25.55
N THR A 400 -16.01 17.10 24.25
CA THR A 400 -17.25 16.71 23.54
C THR A 400 -17.77 15.34 23.99
N ILE A 401 -16.88 14.37 24.22
CA ILE A 401 -17.25 13.03 24.69
C ILE A 401 -17.75 13.12 26.14
N THR A 402 -16.95 13.70 27.04
CA THR A 402 -17.24 13.84 28.48
C THR A 402 -18.55 14.55 28.75
N SER A 403 -18.84 15.65 28.03
CA SER A 403 -20.12 16.37 28.15
C SER A 403 -21.33 15.55 27.69
N LYS A 404 -21.18 14.70 26.67
CA LYS A 404 -22.27 13.84 26.18
C LYS A 404 -22.57 12.65 27.09
N ILE A 405 -21.54 12.08 27.73
CA ILE A 405 -21.69 10.92 28.62
C ILE A 405 -21.79 11.29 30.11
N ASN A 406 -21.67 12.58 30.43
CA ASN A 406 -21.71 13.13 31.79
C ASN A 406 -20.65 12.51 32.73
N LEU A 407 -19.41 12.38 32.23
CA LEU A 407 -18.26 11.88 32.99
C LEU A 407 -17.10 12.88 32.92
N GLU A 408 -16.28 12.94 33.96
CA GLU A 408 -15.03 13.70 33.97
C GLU A 408 -13.90 12.88 33.36
N PHE A 409 -13.02 13.53 32.58
CA PHE A 409 -11.80 12.89 32.09
C PHE A 409 -10.67 13.08 33.09
N LEU A 410 -10.17 11.98 33.64
CA LEU A 410 -8.99 11.95 34.49
C LEU A 410 -7.82 11.35 33.68
N PRO A 411 -6.70 12.08 33.49
CA PRO A 411 -5.51 11.57 32.81
C PRO A 411 -4.91 10.33 33.46
N GLU A 412 -5.12 10.17 34.76
CA GLU A 412 -4.67 9.03 35.55
C GLU A 412 -5.82 8.58 36.45
N GLU A 413 -5.92 7.27 36.70
CA GLU A 413 -6.74 6.83 37.82
C GLU A 413 -6.14 7.44 39.09
N PRO A 414 -6.94 8.11 39.93
CA PRO A 414 -6.45 8.54 41.22
C PRO A 414 -5.96 7.30 41.94
N GLN A 415 -4.68 7.29 42.32
CA GLN A 415 -4.14 6.30 43.25
C GLN A 415 -5.18 6.16 44.37
N PRO A 416 -5.65 4.95 44.72
CA PRO A 416 -6.51 4.79 45.88
C PRO A 416 -5.70 5.31 47.06
N GLY A 417 -5.91 6.57 47.40
CA GLY A 417 -5.23 7.23 48.49
C GLY A 417 -5.47 6.37 49.71
N ASN A 418 -4.45 6.26 50.56
CA ASN A 418 -4.56 5.75 51.91
C ASN A 418 -5.95 6.06 52.46
N LEU A 419 -6.87 5.10 52.33
CA LEU A 419 -8.10 5.07 53.09
C LEU A 419 -7.58 4.79 54.48
N CYS A 420 -7.27 5.88 55.19
CA CYS A 420 -7.21 5.88 56.62
C CYS A 420 -8.59 5.34 57.02
N MET A 421 -8.66 4.04 57.27
CA MET A 421 -9.76 3.41 57.97
C MET A 421 -9.77 4.12 59.33
N ALA A 422 -10.49 5.24 59.40
CA ALA A 422 -10.88 5.80 60.68
C ALA A 422 -11.71 4.71 61.34
N GLN A 423 -11.05 3.94 62.21
CA GLN A 423 -11.72 3.16 63.22
C GLN A 423 -12.54 4.15 64.03
N ASN A 424 -13.83 4.23 63.76
CA ASN A 424 -14.76 4.78 64.73
C ASN A 424 -14.94 3.73 65.84
N PRO A 425 -14.68 4.09 67.11
CA PRO A 425 -15.04 3.24 68.26
C PRO A 425 -16.55 3.10 68.43
#